data_AF-A0A947IXG6-F1
#
_entry.id   AF-A0A947IXG6-F1
#
_cell.length_a   1.000
_cell.length_b   1.000
_cell.length_c   1.000
_cell.angle_alpha   90.00
_cell.angle_beta   90.00
_cell.angle_gamma   90.00
#
_symmetry.space_group_name_H-M   'P 1'
#
loop_
_entity.id
_entity.type
_entity.pdbx_description
1 polymer ?
#
loop_
_entity_poly.entity_id
_entity_poly.type
_entity_poly.pdbx_seq_one_letter_code
_entity_poly.pdbx_strand_id
1 'polypeptide(L)'
;MQIGLLCFLAFLVGLALSFFVTTQPFQKYSSPQEVVRNLPQNTRNLLIKINYFRKKYFLLPYEIKELHATLFSHEQALKSEQEFKEALIKQTLDDKAYIVVSLSDNILYLKQKDKILRKVRVATGRNKLEILKGHTYYFFTPRTIFTVQRKGENPIWIMPDWAFHEKGQDPPQDINRRLVPGMLGDYALYLERGYMIHGTISSSDLGKYVTHGCIRVGKIDLKALYESVPVGTKVYIY
;
A
#
# COMPACT_ATOMS: atom_id res chain seq x y z
N MET A 1 -1.29 30.58 -13.99
CA MET A 1 -1.33 31.00 -12.57
C MET A 1 -2.73 31.20 -11.97
N GLN A 2 -3.83 31.26 -12.75
CA GLN A 2 -5.17 31.57 -12.19
C GLN A 2 -6.05 30.37 -11.77
N ILE A 3 -5.73 29.14 -12.17
CA ILE A 3 -6.53 27.94 -11.83
C ILE A 3 -6.20 27.43 -10.41
N GLY A 4 -4.94 27.52 -9.99
CA GLY A 4 -4.50 27.05 -8.68
C GLY A 4 -5.12 27.82 -7.51
N LEU A 5 -5.37 29.13 -7.67
CA LEU A 5 -5.98 29.96 -6.64
C LEU A 5 -7.49 29.65 -6.45
N LEU A 6 -8.18 29.27 -7.53
CA LEU A 6 -9.59 28.85 -7.50
C LEU A 6 -9.78 27.48 -6.83
N CYS A 7 -8.87 26.53 -7.06
CA CYS A 7 -8.87 25.24 -6.37
C CYS A 7 -8.58 25.38 -4.87
N PHE A 8 -7.69 26.29 -4.48
CA PHE A 8 -7.36 26.55 -3.08
C PHE A 8 -8.48 27.25 -2.30
N LEU A 9 -9.22 28.15 -2.96
CA LEU A 9 -10.42 28.77 -2.40
C LEU A 9 -11.59 27.78 -2.27
N ALA A 10 -11.75 26.85 -3.22
CA ALA A 10 -12.74 25.77 -3.11
C ALA A 10 -12.43 24.81 -1.95
N PHE A 11 -11.15 24.54 -1.69
CA PHE A 11 -10.66 23.74 -0.57
C PHE A 11 -10.98 24.34 0.80
N LEU A 12 -10.75 25.65 0.99
CA LEU A 12 -11.08 26.34 2.25
C LEU A 12 -12.60 26.44 2.50
N VAL A 13 -13.40 26.60 1.45
CA VAL A 13 -14.87 26.62 1.55
C VAL A 13 -15.42 25.22 1.87
N GLY A 14 -14.81 24.16 1.33
CA GLY A 14 -15.15 22.77 1.67
C GLY A 14 -14.90 22.44 3.14
N LEU A 15 -13.74 22.82 3.68
CA LEU A 15 -13.40 22.63 5.10
C LEU A 15 -14.37 23.36 6.05
N ALA A 16 -14.78 24.60 5.70
CA ALA A 16 -15.74 25.36 6.49
C ALA A 16 -17.17 24.77 6.43
N LEU A 17 -17.57 24.17 5.30
CA LEU A 17 -18.88 23.51 5.18
C LEU A 17 -18.94 22.21 5.98
N SER A 18 -17.87 21.41 5.95
CA SER A 18 -17.77 20.18 6.74
C SER A 18 -17.90 20.49 8.23
N PHE A 19 -17.27 21.57 8.72
CA PHE A 19 -17.35 22.00 10.11
C PHE A 19 -18.75 22.51 10.54
N PHE A 20 -19.47 23.17 9.62
CA PHE A 20 -20.81 23.70 9.89
C PHE A 20 -21.90 22.61 9.86
N VAL A 21 -21.72 21.56 9.06
CA VAL A 21 -22.67 20.44 8.94
C VAL A 21 -22.49 19.42 10.08
N THR A 22 -21.28 19.22 10.59
CA THR A 22 -21.01 18.23 11.65
C THR A 22 -21.38 18.69 13.06
N THR A 23 -21.71 19.97 13.26
CA THR A 23 -21.99 20.54 14.59
C THR A 23 -23.47 20.85 14.86
N GLN A 24 -24.37 20.59 13.91
CA GLN A 24 -25.82 20.69 14.12
C GLN A 24 -26.46 19.30 13.93
N PRO A 25 -27.32 18.83 14.85
CA PRO A 25 -27.99 17.55 14.70
C PRO A 25 -28.84 17.54 13.42
N PHE A 26 -28.68 16.50 12.61
CA PHE A 26 -29.21 16.31 11.25
C PHE A 26 -30.76 16.26 11.17
N GLN A 27 -31.48 16.63 12.23
CA GLN A 27 -32.93 16.46 12.37
C GLN A 27 -33.76 17.72 12.06
N LYS A 28 -33.15 18.85 11.68
CA LYS A 28 -33.86 20.15 11.68
C LYS A 28 -34.46 20.60 10.34
N TYR A 29 -34.31 19.87 9.23
CA TYR A 29 -34.79 20.35 7.92
C TYR A 29 -35.65 19.31 7.18
N SER A 30 -36.82 19.74 6.71
CA SER A 30 -37.87 18.87 6.19
C SER A 30 -37.77 18.65 4.68
N SER A 31 -36.94 19.41 3.95
CA SER A 31 -36.70 19.18 2.52
C SER A 31 -35.33 19.71 2.01
N PRO A 32 -34.78 19.14 0.92
CA PRO A 32 -33.52 19.58 0.33
C PRO A 32 -33.52 21.05 -0.15
N GLN A 33 -34.66 21.59 -0.58
CA GLN A 33 -34.73 23.00 -1.00
C GLN A 33 -34.62 23.97 0.18
N GLU A 34 -35.09 23.56 1.35
CA GLU A 34 -35.02 24.34 2.60
C GLU A 34 -33.58 24.43 3.13
N VAL A 35 -32.84 23.32 3.00
CA VAL A 35 -31.41 23.26 3.34
C VAL A 35 -30.62 24.27 2.50
N VAL A 36 -30.84 24.31 1.18
CA VAL A 36 -30.11 25.21 0.27
C VAL A 36 -30.42 26.68 0.53
N ARG A 37 -31.67 27.03 0.87
CA ARG A 37 -32.06 28.42 1.19
C ARG A 37 -31.39 28.95 2.46
N ASN A 38 -31.17 28.07 3.44
CA ASN A 38 -30.57 28.42 4.73
C ASN A 38 -29.03 28.38 4.72
N LEU A 39 -28.40 28.05 3.60
CA LEU A 39 -26.95 28.10 3.47
C LEU A 39 -26.42 29.55 3.48
N PRO A 40 -25.19 29.78 4.02
CA PRO A 40 -24.51 31.06 3.92
C PRO A 40 -24.46 31.56 2.47
N GLN A 41 -24.60 32.88 2.27
CA GLN A 41 -24.73 33.50 0.94
C GLN A 41 -23.58 33.10 0.00
N ASN A 42 -22.37 32.97 0.53
CA ASN A 42 -21.16 32.61 -0.23
C ASN A 42 -21.26 31.18 -0.79
N THR A 43 -21.86 30.26 -0.02
CA THR A 43 -22.11 28.87 -0.42
C THR A 43 -23.21 28.78 -1.45
N ARG A 44 -24.29 29.55 -1.29
CA ARG A 44 -25.33 29.66 -2.33
C ARG A 44 -24.76 30.19 -3.64
N ASN A 45 -23.89 31.20 -3.58
CA ASN A 45 -23.22 31.76 -4.76
C ASN A 45 -22.29 30.73 -5.45
N LEU A 46 -21.63 29.87 -4.68
CA LEU A 46 -20.80 28.78 -5.22
C LEU A 46 -21.67 27.70 -5.89
N LEU A 47 -22.80 27.32 -5.28
CA LEU A 47 -23.75 26.37 -5.87
C LEU A 47 -24.39 26.93 -7.15
N ILE A 48 -24.68 28.23 -7.20
CA ILE A 48 -25.14 28.92 -8.41
C ILE A 48 -24.05 28.89 -9.50
N LYS A 49 -22.78 29.12 -9.14
CA LYS A 49 -21.65 29.00 -10.08
C LYS A 49 -21.48 27.57 -10.58
N ILE A 50 -21.56 26.56 -9.70
CA ILE A 50 -21.49 25.14 -10.08
C ILE A 50 -22.66 24.76 -11.00
N ASN A 51 -23.88 25.22 -10.71
CA ASN A 51 -25.03 25.00 -11.59
C ASN A 51 -24.90 25.75 -12.93
N TYR A 52 -24.32 26.95 -12.94
CA TYR A 52 -23.98 27.69 -14.16
C TYR A 52 -22.97 26.91 -15.01
N PHE A 53 -21.92 26.34 -14.41
CA PHE A 53 -20.96 25.47 -15.08
C PHE A 53 -21.61 24.18 -15.60
N ARG A 54 -22.47 23.54 -14.80
CA ARG A 54 -23.25 22.36 -15.18
C ARG A 54 -24.15 22.62 -16.40
N LYS A 55 -24.77 23.81 -16.47
CA LYS A 55 -25.62 24.22 -17.59
C LYS A 55 -24.80 24.64 -18.82
N LYS A 56 -23.61 25.21 -18.62
CA LYS A 56 -22.71 25.71 -19.67
C LYS A 56 -21.87 24.61 -20.32
N TYR A 57 -21.51 23.55 -19.59
CA TYR A 57 -20.61 22.50 -20.08
C TYR A 57 -21.25 21.09 -20.11
N PHE A 58 -22.55 20.98 -19.84
CA PHE A 58 -23.35 19.74 -19.96
C PHE A 58 -22.68 18.49 -19.35
N LEU A 59 -22.02 18.67 -18.20
CA LEU A 59 -21.29 17.59 -17.52
C LEU A 59 -22.29 16.56 -16.97
N LEU A 60 -22.14 15.30 -17.41
CA LEU A 60 -22.98 14.18 -17.01
C LEU A 60 -22.73 13.79 -15.54
N PRO A 61 -23.70 13.13 -14.87
CA PRO A 61 -23.60 12.71 -13.45
C PRO A 61 -22.40 11.83 -13.09
N TYR A 62 -21.66 11.33 -14.08
CA TYR A 62 -20.55 10.39 -13.91
C TYR A 62 -19.29 11.05 -13.31
N GLU A 63 -18.98 12.31 -13.65
CA GLU A 63 -17.72 12.96 -13.24
C GLU A 63 -17.67 13.33 -11.74
N ILE A 64 -18.81 13.43 -11.06
CA ILE A 64 -18.85 13.72 -9.61
C ILE A 64 -18.56 12.47 -8.76
N LYS A 65 -18.79 11.27 -9.31
CA LYS A 65 -18.55 10.00 -8.60
C LYS A 65 -17.05 9.71 -8.44
N GLU A 66 -16.26 10.04 -9.45
CA GLU A 66 -14.80 9.87 -9.41
C GLU A 66 -14.13 10.85 -8.43
N LEU A 67 -14.61 12.09 -8.34
CA LEU A 67 -14.04 13.07 -7.41
C LEU A 67 -14.29 12.70 -5.93
N HIS A 68 -15.50 12.21 -5.62
CA HIS A 68 -15.83 11.71 -4.28
C HIS A 68 -15.07 10.41 -3.94
N ALA A 69 -14.92 9.47 -4.88
CA ALA A 69 -14.13 8.26 -4.66
C ALA A 69 -12.64 8.58 -4.45
N THR A 70 -12.10 9.54 -5.21
CA THR A 70 -10.71 9.98 -5.10
C THR A 70 -10.44 10.67 -3.76
N LEU A 71 -11.31 11.58 -3.33
CA LEU A 71 -11.17 12.26 -2.04
C LEU A 71 -11.33 11.31 -0.84
N PHE A 72 -12.31 10.39 -0.91
CA PHE A 72 -12.49 9.36 0.13
C PHE A 72 -11.29 8.40 0.19
N SER A 73 -10.72 8.03 -0.97
CA SER A 73 -9.50 7.23 -1.02
C SER A 73 -8.26 7.98 -0.50
N HIS A 74 -8.22 9.30 -0.66
CA HIS A 74 -7.12 10.14 -0.19
C HIS A 74 -7.13 10.31 1.33
N GLU A 75 -8.28 10.58 1.94
CA GLU A 75 -8.41 10.63 3.40
C GLU A 75 -8.07 9.27 4.03
N GLN A 76 -8.50 8.16 3.44
CA GLN A 76 -8.12 6.82 3.87
C GLN A 76 -6.62 6.56 3.73
N ALA A 77 -6.00 7.01 2.63
CA ALA A 77 -4.57 6.89 2.43
C ALA A 77 -3.77 7.67 3.49
N LEU A 78 -4.13 8.94 3.74
CA LEU A 78 -3.50 9.76 4.77
C LEU A 78 -3.66 9.16 6.17
N LYS A 79 -4.85 8.64 6.49
CA LYS A 79 -5.09 7.94 7.75
C LYS A 79 -4.20 6.71 7.88
N SER A 80 -4.10 5.90 6.82
CA SER A 80 -3.24 4.71 6.82
C SER A 80 -1.74 5.05 6.97
N GLU A 81 -1.31 6.17 6.39
CA GLU A 81 0.06 6.66 6.52
C GLU A 81 0.34 7.14 7.95
N GLN A 82 -0.62 7.84 8.55
CA GLN A 82 -0.52 8.30 9.94
C GLN A 82 -0.46 7.10 10.90
N GLU A 83 -1.36 6.13 10.76
CA GLU A 83 -1.37 4.89 11.55
C GLU A 83 -0.05 4.11 11.38
N PHE A 84 0.51 4.07 10.18
CA PHE A 84 1.82 3.46 9.93
C PHE A 84 2.93 4.17 10.69
N LYS A 85 2.98 5.51 10.65
CA LYS A 85 3.99 6.32 11.35
C LYS A 85 3.88 6.14 12.86
N GLU A 86 2.66 6.18 13.40
CA GLU A 86 2.41 5.97 14.83
C GLU A 86 2.84 4.57 15.28
N ALA A 87 2.53 3.54 14.48
CA ALA A 87 2.96 2.17 14.77
C ALA A 87 4.49 2.01 14.71
N LEU A 88 5.16 2.73 13.80
CA LEU A 88 6.62 2.74 13.70
C LEU A 88 7.26 3.47 14.89
N ILE A 89 6.71 4.61 15.32
CA ILE A 89 7.15 5.35 16.51
C ILE A 89 6.95 4.50 17.77
N LYS A 90 5.80 3.83 17.90
CA LYS A 90 5.57 2.93 19.04
C LYS A 90 6.61 1.80 19.07
N GLN A 91 7.00 1.28 17.91
CA GLN A 91 8.01 0.24 17.80
C GLN A 91 9.43 0.74 18.14
N THR A 92 9.78 2.00 17.88
CA THR A 92 11.10 2.54 18.26
C THR A 92 11.25 2.69 19.78
N LEU A 93 10.14 2.74 20.52
CA LEU A 93 10.14 2.74 21.98
C LEU A 93 10.25 1.32 22.59
N ASP A 94 9.95 0.28 21.81
CA ASP A 94 10.10 -1.13 22.21
C ASP A 94 11.57 -1.57 22.03
N ASP A 95 12.08 -2.37 22.96
CA ASP A 95 13.42 -2.94 22.90
C ASP A 95 13.51 -4.19 22.01
N LYS A 96 12.39 -4.64 21.42
CA LYS A 96 12.39 -5.75 20.48
C LYS A 96 12.94 -5.34 19.12
N ALA A 97 13.67 -6.24 18.49
CA ALA A 97 14.14 -6.06 17.13
C ALA A 97 12.98 -6.10 16.13
N TYR A 98 13.07 -5.23 15.12
CA TYR A 98 12.06 -5.07 14.07
C TYR A 98 12.71 -4.81 12.71
N ILE A 99 11.98 -5.10 11.65
CA ILE A 99 12.46 -4.90 10.28
C ILE A 99 11.77 -3.68 9.68
N VAL A 100 12.55 -2.88 8.97
CA VAL A 100 12.06 -1.77 8.15
C VAL A 100 12.57 -1.95 6.72
N VAL A 101 11.68 -1.85 5.73
CA VAL A 101 12.01 -1.99 4.31
C VAL A 101 11.66 -0.68 3.62
N SER A 102 12.68 -0.03 3.06
CA SER A 102 12.54 1.08 2.13
C SER A 102 12.46 0.52 0.71
N LEU A 103 11.30 0.61 0.10
CA LEU A 103 11.07 0.21 -1.30
C LEU A 103 11.82 1.15 -2.24
N SER A 104 11.82 2.47 -1.98
CA SER A 104 12.49 3.47 -2.85
C SER A 104 13.99 3.22 -2.96
N ASP A 105 14.61 2.83 -1.85
CA ASP A 105 16.06 2.59 -1.79
C ASP A 105 16.42 1.12 -2.03
N ASN A 106 15.41 0.24 -2.02
CA ASN A 106 15.58 -1.21 -1.99
C ASN A 106 16.54 -1.65 -0.86
N ILE A 107 16.31 -1.12 0.33
CA ILE A 107 17.10 -1.42 1.54
C ILE A 107 16.19 -1.99 2.62
N LEU A 108 16.64 -3.08 3.24
CA LEU A 108 16.10 -3.63 4.47
C LEU A 108 17.02 -3.27 5.64
N TYR A 109 16.42 -2.76 6.71
CA TYR A 109 17.07 -2.49 7.98
C TYR A 109 16.55 -3.47 9.03
N LEU A 110 17.46 -4.12 9.75
CA LEU A 110 17.14 -4.72 11.05
C LEU A 110 17.46 -3.66 12.11
N LYS A 111 16.46 -3.28 12.90
CA LYS A 111 16.57 -2.23 13.91
C LYS A 111 16.18 -2.75 15.28
N GLN A 112 16.67 -2.09 16.32
CA GLN A 112 16.23 -2.24 17.70
C GLN A 112 16.27 -0.85 18.32
N LYS A 113 15.13 -0.37 18.80
CA LYS A 113 14.92 1.07 19.08
C LYS A 113 15.37 1.90 17.86
N ASP A 114 16.18 2.93 18.06
CA ASP A 114 16.71 3.76 16.98
C ASP A 114 18.00 3.21 16.35
N LYS A 115 18.59 2.15 16.93
CA LYS A 115 19.83 1.57 16.43
C LYS A 115 19.59 0.69 15.21
N ILE A 116 20.38 0.92 14.16
CA ILE A 116 20.46 0.02 13.01
C ILE A 116 21.43 -1.12 13.38
N LEU A 117 20.91 -2.33 13.50
CA LEU A 117 21.71 -3.54 13.74
C LEU A 117 22.28 -4.09 12.43
N ARG A 118 21.54 -3.94 11.32
CA ARG A 118 21.98 -4.34 9.98
C ARG A 118 21.30 -3.50 8.90
N LYS A 119 22.03 -3.24 7.82
CA LYS A 119 21.54 -2.61 6.58
C LYS A 119 21.84 -3.55 5.42
N VAL A 120 20.81 -3.89 4.64
CA VAL A 120 20.87 -4.94 3.63
C VAL A 120 20.28 -4.45 2.32
N ARG A 121 20.98 -4.68 1.21
CA ARG A 121 20.42 -4.41 -0.13
C ARG A 121 19.49 -5.56 -0.53
N VAL A 122 18.27 -5.23 -0.94
CA VAL A 122 17.21 -6.23 -1.24
C VAL A 122 16.63 -6.02 -2.63
N ALA A 123 15.98 -7.02 -3.20
CA ALA A 123 15.15 -6.85 -4.39
C ALA A 123 13.67 -6.94 -4.02
N THR A 124 12.83 -6.09 -4.61
CA THR A 124 11.40 -5.98 -4.29
C THR A 124 10.54 -6.08 -5.55
N GLY A 125 9.22 -5.99 -5.39
CA GLY A 125 8.24 -6.16 -6.46
C GLY A 125 8.49 -5.21 -7.62
N ARG A 126 8.26 -5.69 -8.85
CA ARG A 126 8.45 -4.92 -10.09
C ARG A 126 7.47 -3.77 -10.31
N ASN A 127 6.50 -3.59 -9.41
CA ASN A 127 5.44 -2.58 -9.43
C ASN A 127 4.74 -2.49 -10.80
N LYS A 128 4.32 -3.65 -11.33
CA LYS A 128 3.76 -3.75 -12.68
C LYS A 128 2.48 -4.57 -12.70
N LEU A 129 1.49 -4.06 -13.43
CA LEU A 129 0.27 -4.79 -13.79
C LEU A 129 0.51 -5.56 -15.08
N GLU A 130 0.16 -6.83 -15.07
CA GLU A 130 0.34 -7.73 -16.22
C GLU A 130 -0.90 -8.59 -16.42
N ILE A 131 -1.25 -8.83 -17.68
CA ILE A 131 -2.34 -9.73 -18.06
C ILE A 131 -1.70 -11.01 -18.60
N LEU A 132 -1.85 -12.12 -17.88
CA LEU A 132 -1.26 -13.41 -18.21
C LEU A 132 -2.39 -14.44 -18.38
N LYS A 133 -2.50 -15.05 -19.56
CA LYS A 133 -3.62 -15.96 -19.93
C LYS A 133 -5.02 -15.40 -19.59
N GLY A 134 -5.24 -14.09 -19.78
CA GLY A 134 -6.52 -13.45 -19.48
C GLY A 134 -6.76 -13.14 -18.00
N HIS A 135 -5.80 -13.43 -17.12
CA HIS A 135 -5.83 -13.05 -15.70
C HIS A 135 -5.00 -11.80 -15.45
N THR A 136 -5.53 -10.87 -14.67
CA THR A 136 -4.80 -9.66 -14.25
C THR A 136 -4.02 -9.91 -12.96
N TYR A 137 -2.71 -9.69 -13.00
CA TYR A 137 -1.81 -9.75 -11.85
C TYR A 137 -1.19 -8.39 -11.59
N TYR A 138 -1.06 -8.02 -10.32
CA TYR A 138 -0.29 -6.85 -9.92
C TYR A 138 0.88 -7.27 -9.04
N PHE A 139 2.09 -7.14 -9.58
CA PHE A 139 3.31 -7.59 -8.94
C PHE A 139 3.99 -6.43 -8.24
N PHE A 140 3.68 -6.25 -6.96
CA PHE A 140 4.23 -5.19 -6.13
C PHE A 140 4.55 -5.73 -4.73
N THR A 141 5.47 -5.08 -4.03
CA THR A 141 5.63 -5.30 -2.59
C THR A 141 4.74 -4.29 -1.86
N PRO A 142 3.75 -4.73 -1.06
CA PRO A 142 2.77 -3.82 -0.48
C PRO A 142 3.39 -2.95 0.62
N ARG A 143 3.00 -1.67 0.63
CA ARG A 143 3.28 -0.72 1.72
C ARG A 143 2.35 -1.03 2.87
N THR A 144 2.88 -1.62 3.93
CA THR A 144 2.08 -2.20 5.02
C THR A 144 2.97 -2.60 6.18
N ILE A 145 2.35 -3.05 7.27
CA ILE A 145 3.02 -3.70 8.39
C ILE A 145 2.68 -5.18 8.31
N PHE A 146 3.70 -6.01 8.23
CA PHE A 146 3.59 -7.46 8.32
C PHE A 146 4.09 -7.97 9.66
N THR A 147 3.73 -9.21 9.96
CA THR A 147 4.31 -10.00 11.05
C THR A 147 5.04 -11.20 10.47
N VAL A 148 6.25 -11.52 10.97
CA VAL A 148 6.91 -12.79 10.69
C VAL A 148 6.11 -13.91 11.35
N GLN A 149 5.42 -14.72 10.55
CA GLN A 149 4.54 -15.79 11.04
C GLN A 149 5.31 -17.09 11.33
N ARG A 150 6.31 -17.40 10.49
CA ARG A 150 7.19 -18.57 10.67
C ARG A 150 8.50 -18.38 9.93
N LYS A 151 9.41 -19.31 10.18
CA LYS A 151 10.74 -19.37 9.58
C LYS A 151 10.96 -20.77 9.01
N GLY A 152 11.75 -20.90 7.95
CA GLY A 152 12.11 -22.20 7.38
C GLY A 152 13.51 -22.22 6.81
N GLU A 153 14.16 -23.37 6.93
CA GLU A 153 15.44 -23.71 6.31
C GLU A 153 15.18 -24.53 5.04
N ASN A 154 16.04 -24.37 4.04
CA ASN A 154 15.93 -24.98 2.71
C ASN A 154 14.50 -24.96 2.15
N PRO A 155 13.83 -23.79 2.14
CA PRO A 155 12.42 -23.70 1.77
C PRO A 155 12.18 -24.13 0.33
N ILE A 156 11.17 -24.97 0.13
CA ILE A 156 10.67 -25.35 -1.20
C ILE A 156 9.73 -24.26 -1.71
N TRP A 157 9.96 -23.78 -2.92
CA TRP A 157 9.02 -22.88 -3.57
C TRP A 157 7.85 -23.68 -4.14
N ILE A 158 6.63 -23.32 -3.73
CA ILE A 158 5.41 -23.85 -4.35
C ILE A 158 4.98 -22.85 -5.42
N MET A 159 5.09 -23.23 -6.68
CA MET A 159 4.73 -22.37 -7.80
C MET A 159 3.25 -21.93 -7.71
N PRO A 160 2.99 -20.62 -7.59
CA PRO A 160 1.64 -20.08 -7.66
C PRO A 160 1.14 -20.08 -9.12
N ASP A 161 -0.16 -19.91 -9.31
CA ASP A 161 -0.79 -19.97 -10.64
C ASP A 161 -0.19 -18.98 -11.64
N TRP A 162 0.15 -17.77 -11.19
CA TRP A 162 0.76 -16.76 -12.04
C TRP A 162 2.06 -17.25 -12.70
N ALA A 163 2.82 -18.14 -12.04
CA ALA A 163 4.09 -18.66 -12.56
C ALA A 163 3.89 -19.67 -13.71
N PHE A 164 2.71 -20.28 -13.82
CA PHE A 164 2.31 -21.08 -14.97
C PHE A 164 1.73 -20.21 -16.07
N HIS A 165 0.90 -19.22 -15.71
CA HIS A 165 0.33 -18.29 -16.68
C HIS A 165 1.39 -17.44 -17.39
N GLU A 166 2.47 -17.06 -16.70
CA GLU A 166 3.64 -16.38 -17.29
C GLU A 166 4.31 -17.23 -18.38
N LYS A 167 4.20 -18.57 -18.29
CA LYS A 167 4.70 -19.53 -19.29
C LYS A 167 3.64 -19.94 -20.33
N GLY A 168 2.45 -19.34 -20.30
CA GLY A 168 1.33 -19.74 -21.16
C GLY A 168 0.68 -21.09 -20.80
N GLN A 169 0.97 -21.63 -19.63
CA GLN A 169 0.49 -22.94 -19.17
C GLN A 169 -0.66 -22.81 -18.17
N ASP A 170 -1.52 -23.84 -18.10
CA ASP A 170 -2.52 -23.95 -17.03
C ASP A 170 -1.89 -24.58 -15.79
N PRO A 171 -2.18 -24.06 -14.58
CA PRO A 171 -1.53 -24.51 -13.37
C PRO A 171 -2.09 -25.88 -12.95
N PRO A 172 -1.24 -26.87 -12.65
CA PRO A 172 -1.69 -28.22 -12.31
C PRO A 172 -2.43 -28.23 -10.97
N GLN A 173 -3.43 -29.10 -10.84
CA GLN A 173 -4.12 -29.31 -9.55
C GLN A 173 -3.24 -30.10 -8.56
N ASP A 174 -2.37 -30.98 -9.08
CA ASP A 174 -1.42 -31.73 -8.26
C ASP A 174 -0.30 -30.82 -7.72
N ILE A 175 -0.23 -30.72 -6.40
CA ILE A 175 0.75 -29.91 -5.68
C ILE A 175 2.19 -30.35 -5.94
N ASN A 176 2.42 -31.66 -6.16
CA ASN A 176 3.77 -32.19 -6.39
C ASN A 176 4.40 -31.63 -7.66
N ARG A 177 3.56 -31.29 -8.66
CA ARG A 177 3.98 -30.67 -9.92
C ARG A 177 4.28 -29.17 -9.79
N ARG A 178 4.13 -28.59 -8.60
CA ARG A 178 4.41 -27.18 -8.31
C ARG A 178 5.67 -26.98 -7.46
N LEU A 179 6.25 -28.04 -6.94
CA LEU A 179 7.38 -27.96 -6.00
C LEU A 179 8.69 -27.68 -6.74
N VAL A 180 9.36 -26.59 -6.37
CA VAL A 180 10.66 -26.20 -6.93
C VAL A 180 11.65 -25.91 -5.80
N PRO A 181 12.53 -26.87 -5.46
CA PRO A 181 13.54 -26.68 -4.42
C PRO A 181 14.62 -25.66 -4.84
N GLY A 182 15.27 -25.03 -3.86
CA GLY A 182 16.42 -24.14 -4.07
C GLY A 182 16.11 -22.72 -4.58
N MET A 183 14.92 -22.48 -5.15
CA MET A 183 14.56 -21.16 -5.71
C MET A 183 14.44 -20.04 -4.68
N LEU A 184 14.18 -20.39 -3.42
CA LEU A 184 14.05 -19.44 -2.31
C LEU A 184 15.36 -19.26 -1.52
N GLY A 185 16.45 -19.91 -1.94
CA GLY A 185 17.72 -19.94 -1.20
C GLY A 185 17.66 -20.80 0.07
N ASP A 186 18.62 -20.60 0.96
CA ASP A 186 18.83 -21.48 2.13
C ASP A 186 17.83 -21.22 3.28
N TYR A 187 17.19 -20.04 3.31
CA TYR A 187 16.28 -19.63 4.39
C TYR A 187 15.09 -18.81 3.89
N ALA A 188 14.01 -18.79 4.65
CA ALA A 188 12.90 -17.85 4.45
C ALA A 188 12.25 -17.43 5.77
N LEU A 189 11.88 -16.16 5.85
CA LEU A 189 10.95 -15.61 6.83
C LEU A 189 9.60 -15.43 6.13
N TYR A 190 8.58 -16.16 6.60
CA TYR A 190 7.24 -16.12 6.03
C TYR A 190 6.45 -15.01 6.71
N LEU A 191 5.90 -14.13 5.89
CA LEU A 191 5.05 -13.02 6.30
C LEU A 191 3.58 -13.40 6.05
N GLU A 192 2.68 -12.50 6.41
CA GLU A 192 1.25 -12.67 6.12
C GLU A 192 0.97 -12.58 4.60
N ARG A 193 -0.20 -13.06 4.18
CA ARG A 193 -0.69 -12.95 2.79
C ARG A 193 0.22 -13.59 1.74
N GLY A 194 1.03 -14.58 2.13
CA GLY A 194 1.91 -15.33 1.23
C GLY A 194 3.20 -14.61 0.82
N TYR A 195 3.50 -13.46 1.41
CA TYR A 195 4.77 -12.76 1.19
C TYR A 195 5.90 -13.38 2.01
N MET A 196 7.12 -13.25 1.54
CA MET A 196 8.31 -13.78 2.21
C MET A 196 9.48 -12.82 2.10
N ILE A 197 10.34 -12.84 3.12
CA ILE A 197 11.73 -12.40 3.02
C ILE A 197 12.56 -13.67 2.81
N HIS A 198 13.16 -13.85 1.65
CA HIS A 198 13.85 -15.09 1.30
C HIS A 198 15.12 -14.82 0.49
N GLY A 199 15.89 -15.87 0.23
CA GLY A 199 17.12 -15.79 -0.54
C GLY A 199 16.91 -15.56 -2.03
N THR A 200 17.99 -15.52 -2.79
CA THR A 200 17.92 -15.45 -4.24
C THR A 200 19.02 -16.26 -4.89
N ILE A 201 18.70 -16.85 -6.04
CA ILE A 201 19.67 -17.48 -6.94
C ILE A 201 20.40 -16.45 -7.82
N SER A 202 19.94 -15.19 -7.84
CA SER A 202 20.48 -14.11 -8.67
C SER A 202 20.86 -12.93 -7.76
N SER A 203 22.08 -12.95 -7.23
CA SER A 203 22.60 -11.87 -6.38
C SER A 203 22.73 -10.54 -7.14
N SER A 204 22.90 -10.59 -8.46
CA SER A 204 22.93 -9.41 -9.34
C SER A 204 21.63 -8.61 -9.37
N ASP A 205 20.53 -9.16 -8.87
CA ASP A 205 19.23 -8.48 -8.82
C ASP A 205 18.99 -7.66 -7.55
N LEU A 206 19.86 -7.78 -6.55
CA LEU A 206 19.74 -7.01 -5.32
C LEU A 206 19.83 -5.51 -5.61
N GLY A 207 18.85 -4.76 -5.10
CA GLY A 207 18.66 -3.33 -5.34
C GLY A 207 17.76 -3.00 -6.53
N LYS A 208 17.14 -4.00 -7.17
CA LYS A 208 16.24 -3.82 -8.30
C LYS A 208 14.80 -4.19 -7.96
N TYR A 209 13.86 -3.67 -8.75
CA TYR A 209 12.44 -3.99 -8.71
C TYR A 209 12.13 -5.15 -9.67
N VAL A 210 12.42 -6.39 -9.28
CA VAL A 210 12.32 -7.57 -10.19
C VAL A 210 11.45 -8.70 -9.67
N THR A 211 11.03 -8.65 -8.40
CA THR A 211 10.27 -9.76 -7.82
C THR A 211 8.79 -9.65 -8.18
N HIS A 212 8.04 -10.69 -7.84
CA HIS A 212 6.58 -10.71 -7.94
C HIS A 212 5.89 -10.17 -6.67
N GLY A 213 6.68 -9.66 -5.70
CA GLY A 213 6.17 -9.03 -4.48
C GLY A 213 6.94 -9.41 -3.21
N CYS A 214 7.57 -10.58 -3.17
CA CYS A 214 8.45 -10.98 -2.06
C CYS A 214 9.73 -10.12 -2.01
N ILE A 215 10.39 -10.12 -0.85
CA ILE A 215 11.66 -9.41 -0.63
C ILE A 215 12.79 -10.42 -0.74
N ARG A 216 13.68 -10.23 -1.73
CA ARG A 216 14.86 -11.09 -1.93
C ARG A 216 16.07 -10.50 -1.24
N VAL A 217 16.82 -11.35 -0.55
CA VAL A 217 18.00 -10.99 0.24
C VAL A 217 19.19 -11.85 -0.19
N GLY A 218 20.41 -11.28 -0.12
CA GLY A 218 21.64 -12.04 -0.34
C GLY A 218 21.89 -13.09 0.73
N LYS A 219 22.57 -14.19 0.38
CA LYS A 219 22.78 -15.37 1.24
C LYS A 219 23.35 -15.04 2.62
N ILE A 220 24.40 -14.23 2.69
CA ILE A 220 25.08 -13.87 3.95
C ILE A 220 24.13 -13.09 4.87
N ASP A 221 23.49 -12.05 4.34
CA ASP A 221 22.58 -11.22 5.13
C ASP A 221 21.32 -11.97 5.52
N LEU A 222 20.81 -12.84 4.66
CA LEU A 222 19.64 -13.65 4.96
C LEU A 222 19.90 -14.61 6.12
N LYS A 223 21.06 -15.27 6.17
CA LYS A 223 21.43 -16.12 7.31
C LYS A 223 21.44 -15.32 8.61
N ALA A 224 22.04 -14.13 8.60
CA ALA A 224 22.07 -13.26 9.77
C ALA A 224 20.67 -12.79 10.19
N LEU A 225 19.81 -12.41 9.23
CA LEU A 225 18.41 -12.09 9.51
C LEU A 225 17.68 -13.30 10.09
N TYR A 226 17.86 -14.49 9.51
CA TYR A 226 17.26 -15.72 9.99
C TYR A 226 17.69 -16.02 11.42
N GLU A 227 18.95 -15.84 11.79
CA GLU A 227 19.40 -16.09 13.16
C GLU A 227 18.91 -15.03 14.16
N SER A 228 18.83 -13.75 13.75
CA SER A 228 18.50 -12.64 14.65
C SER A 228 17.02 -12.31 14.77
N VAL A 229 16.17 -12.71 13.81
CA VAL A 229 14.75 -12.31 13.76
C VAL A 229 13.87 -13.42 14.36
N PRO A 230 13.20 -13.19 15.50
CA PRO A 230 12.24 -14.13 16.04
C PRO A 230 10.91 -14.11 15.27
N VAL A 231 10.12 -15.19 15.42
CA VAL A 231 8.71 -15.20 15.00
C VAL A 231 7.95 -14.15 15.82
N GLY A 232 7.01 -13.45 15.18
CA GLY A 232 6.28 -12.32 15.77
C GLY A 232 6.92 -10.95 15.51
N THR A 233 8.14 -10.90 14.98
CA THR A 233 8.78 -9.63 14.60
C THR A 233 7.94 -8.87 13.57
N LYS A 234 7.78 -7.57 13.79
CA LYS A 234 7.11 -6.66 12.86
C LYS A 234 8.02 -6.25 11.72
N VAL A 235 7.44 -6.16 10.52
CA VAL A 235 8.10 -5.76 9.28
C VAL A 235 7.35 -4.60 8.67
N TYR A 236 7.95 -3.41 8.71
CA TYR A 236 7.37 -2.16 8.22
C TYR A 236 7.86 -1.91 6.79
N ILE A 237 6.97 -1.74 5.83
CA ILE A 237 7.32 -1.54 4.41
C ILE A 237 6.76 -0.20 3.92
N TYR A 238 7.63 0.65 3.38
CA TYR A 238 7.32 1.99 2.82
C TYR A 238 8.24 2.32 1.64
#